data_AF-A0A961J9C5-F1
#
_entry.id   AF-A0A961J9C5-F1
#
_cell.length_a   1.000
_cell.length_b   1.000
_cell.length_c   1.000
_cell.angle_alpha   90.00
_cell.angle_beta   90.00
_cell.angle_gamma   90.00
#
_symmetry.space_group_name_H-M   'P 1'
#
loop_
_entity.id
_entity.type
_entity.pdbx_description
1 polymer ?
#
loop_
_entity_poly.entity_id
_entity_poly.type
_entity_poly.pdbx_seq_one_letter_code
_entity_poly.pdbx_strand_id
1 'polypeptide(L)'
;MGLRDEILALAREHGGKEIAPGADDDLLGAFGMEGDDAAEFLEAFADRFGVELSGLLPYFHYVEDARQRRPRVYPVAPDGARLPMRPITLADLVAAAEAGRWTLSYPPHELREAIGAKIKRWLVVGFFLAVLLLWTWTRVAR
;
A
#
# COMPACT_ATOMS: atom_id res chain seq x y z
N MET A 1 -0.16 -24.43 -18.44
CA MET A 1 -0.67 -23.06 -18.54
C MET A 1 0.56 -22.15 -18.57
N GLY A 2 0.55 -20.99 -19.23
CA GLY A 2 1.75 -20.13 -19.23
C GLY A 2 1.93 -19.46 -17.86
N LEU A 3 3.16 -19.12 -17.46
CA LEU A 3 3.44 -18.41 -16.20
C LEU A 3 2.55 -17.16 -16.04
N ARG A 4 2.42 -16.38 -17.13
CA ARG A 4 1.57 -15.21 -17.21
C ARG A 4 0.09 -15.52 -16.89
N ASP A 5 -0.42 -16.62 -17.44
CA ASP A 5 -1.81 -17.04 -17.22
C ASP A 5 -2.04 -17.51 -15.77
N GLU A 6 -1.03 -18.15 -15.17
CA GLU A 6 -1.08 -18.59 -13.78
C GLU A 6 -1.07 -17.40 -12.80
N ILE A 7 -0.27 -16.37 -13.08
CA ILE A 7 -0.28 -15.12 -12.30
C ILE A 7 -1.65 -14.44 -12.42
N LEU A 8 -2.22 -14.37 -13.63
CA LEU A 8 -3.57 -13.82 -13.82
C LEU A 8 -4.66 -14.67 -13.15
N ALA A 9 -4.49 -15.99 -13.07
CA ALA A 9 -5.39 -16.86 -12.34
C ALA A 9 -5.32 -16.58 -10.83
N LEU A 10 -4.12 -16.46 -10.26
CA LEU A 10 -3.93 -16.07 -8.87
C LEU A 10 -4.53 -14.68 -8.56
N ALA A 11 -4.34 -13.71 -9.45
CA ALA A 11 -4.88 -12.37 -9.28
C ALA A 11 -6.42 -12.36 -9.27
N ARG A 12 -7.08 -13.24 -10.04
CA ARG A 12 -8.53 -13.44 -10.00
C ARG A 12 -9.04 -14.01 -8.68
N GLU A 13 -8.22 -14.81 -7.98
CA GLU A 13 -8.59 -15.40 -6.68
C GLU A 13 -8.64 -14.34 -5.57
N HIS A 14 -7.80 -13.30 -5.67
CA HIS A 14 -7.68 -12.23 -4.68
C HIS A 14 -8.47 -10.97 -5.06
N GLY A 15 -8.72 -10.77 -6.36
CA GLY A 15 -9.52 -9.66 -6.86
C GLY A 15 -11.03 -9.88 -6.71
N GLY A 16 -11.76 -8.78 -6.53
CA GLY A 16 -13.22 -8.79 -6.45
C GLY A 16 -13.95 -8.54 -7.78
N LYS A 17 -13.23 -8.43 -8.90
CA LYS A 17 -13.78 -7.96 -10.19
C LYS A 17 -13.41 -8.86 -11.37
N GLU A 18 -14.28 -8.88 -12.37
CA GLU A 18 -14.00 -9.38 -13.72
C GLU A 18 -12.80 -8.60 -14.30
N ILE A 19 -11.94 -9.24 -15.11
CA ILE A 19 -10.72 -8.61 -15.65
C ILE A 19 -11.08 -7.29 -16.31
N ALA A 20 -10.63 -6.18 -15.73
CA ALA A 20 -10.71 -4.90 -16.38
C ALA A 20 -9.64 -4.83 -17.49
N PRO A 21 -9.91 -4.13 -18.61
CA PRO A 21 -8.87 -3.77 -19.57
C PRO A 21 -7.69 -3.08 -18.87
N GLY A 22 -6.46 -3.43 -19.22
CA GLY A 22 -5.26 -2.81 -18.66
C GLY A 22 -4.54 -3.58 -17.55
N ALA A 23 -4.88 -4.86 -17.30
CA ALA A 23 -4.16 -5.71 -16.35
C ALA A 23 -2.65 -5.86 -16.63
N ASP A 24 -2.22 -5.60 -17.86
CA ASP A 24 -0.81 -5.56 -18.22
C ASP A 24 -0.10 -4.32 -17.65
N ASP A 25 -0.79 -3.19 -17.57
CA ASP A 25 -0.25 -1.89 -17.17
C ASP A 25 -0.44 -1.61 -15.67
N ASP A 26 -1.54 -2.07 -15.08
CA ASP A 26 -1.85 -1.94 -13.66
C ASP A 26 -2.63 -3.17 -13.18
N LEU A 27 -1.90 -4.19 -12.72
CA LEU A 27 -2.50 -5.46 -12.33
C LEU A 27 -3.35 -5.30 -11.07
N LEU A 28 -2.87 -4.57 -10.06
CA LEU A 28 -3.63 -4.35 -8.82
C LEU A 28 -4.92 -3.57 -9.10
N GLY A 29 -4.81 -2.46 -9.84
CA GLY A 29 -5.97 -1.66 -10.22
C GLY A 29 -6.97 -2.42 -11.09
N ALA A 30 -6.51 -3.24 -12.04
CA ALA A 30 -7.37 -4.01 -12.93
C ALA A 30 -8.22 -5.07 -12.19
N PHE A 31 -7.71 -5.61 -11.09
CA PHE A 31 -8.44 -6.54 -10.22
C PHE A 31 -9.11 -5.85 -9.02
N GLY A 32 -8.93 -4.54 -8.87
CA GLY A 32 -9.47 -3.75 -7.76
C GLY A 32 -8.87 -4.11 -6.40
N MET A 33 -7.61 -4.56 -6.39
CA MET A 33 -6.88 -4.92 -5.17
C MET A 33 -6.28 -3.66 -4.54
N GLU A 34 -6.72 -3.32 -3.34
CA GLU A 34 -6.22 -2.18 -2.54
C GLU A 34 -5.93 -2.63 -1.11
N GLY A 35 -4.99 -1.97 -0.43
CA GLY A 35 -4.68 -2.26 0.97
C GLY A 35 -4.34 -3.72 1.24
N ASP A 36 -5.11 -4.35 2.12
CA ASP A 36 -4.92 -5.74 2.54
C ASP A 36 -5.05 -6.71 1.36
N ASP A 37 -5.98 -6.50 0.42
CA ASP A 37 -6.15 -7.38 -0.75
C ASP A 37 -4.88 -7.43 -1.63
N ALA A 38 -4.23 -6.26 -1.78
CA ALA A 38 -2.96 -6.18 -2.52
C ALA A 38 -1.81 -6.86 -1.77
N ALA A 39 -1.79 -6.74 -0.44
CA ALA A 39 -0.78 -7.38 0.40
C ALA A 39 -0.93 -8.92 0.38
N GLU A 40 -2.15 -9.43 0.55
CA GLU A 40 -2.47 -10.85 0.50
C GLU A 40 -2.14 -11.46 -0.87
N PHE A 41 -2.47 -10.76 -1.96
CA PHE A 41 -2.08 -11.20 -3.30
C PHE A 41 -0.57 -11.31 -3.48
N LEU A 42 0.20 -10.31 -3.03
CA LEU A 42 1.66 -10.32 -3.15
C LEU A 42 2.31 -11.42 -2.30
N GLU A 43 1.77 -11.68 -1.11
CA GLU A 43 2.20 -12.79 -0.27
C GLU A 43 1.91 -14.15 -0.93
N ALA A 44 0.69 -14.36 -1.42
CA ALA A 44 0.33 -15.57 -2.15
C ALA A 44 1.14 -15.76 -3.43
N PHE A 45 1.48 -14.66 -4.12
CA PHE A 45 2.37 -14.66 -5.28
C PHE A 45 3.79 -15.10 -4.90
N ALA A 46 4.35 -14.55 -3.83
CA ALA A 46 5.66 -14.93 -3.32
C ALA A 46 5.73 -16.43 -3.00
N ASP A 47 4.74 -16.94 -2.28
CA ASP A 47 4.66 -18.34 -1.88
C ASP A 47 4.50 -19.28 -3.08
N ARG A 48 3.59 -18.93 -4.00
CA ARG A 48 3.24 -19.79 -5.14
C ARG A 48 4.35 -19.88 -6.18
N PHE A 49 5.07 -18.79 -6.42
CA PHE A 49 6.08 -18.71 -7.46
C PHE A 49 7.53 -18.68 -6.92
N GLY A 50 7.70 -18.79 -5.60
CA GLY A 50 9.02 -18.82 -4.96
C GLY A 50 9.78 -17.50 -5.11
N VAL A 51 9.09 -16.38 -4.94
CA VAL A 51 9.65 -15.03 -5.16
C VAL A 51 9.98 -14.36 -3.83
N GLU A 52 11.23 -13.94 -3.69
CA GLU A 52 11.67 -13.11 -2.57
C GLU A 52 11.21 -11.64 -2.79
N LEU A 53 10.40 -11.08 -1.88
CA LEU A 53 9.81 -9.74 -2.01
C LEU A 53 10.45 -8.67 -1.09
N SER A 54 11.55 -8.93 -0.38
CA SER A 54 12.17 -7.96 0.54
C SER A 54 12.56 -6.63 -0.12
N GLY A 55 12.77 -6.63 -1.44
CA GLY A 55 13.03 -5.41 -2.21
C GLY A 55 11.78 -4.61 -2.58
N LEU A 56 10.58 -5.16 -2.43
CA LEU A 56 9.33 -4.49 -2.80
C LEU A 56 8.97 -3.43 -1.76
N LEU A 57 8.64 -2.22 -2.24
CA LEU A 57 8.26 -1.08 -1.42
C LEU A 57 6.77 -0.74 -1.61
N PRO A 58 5.87 -1.16 -0.70
CA PRO A 58 4.41 -1.03 -0.89
C PRO A 58 3.94 0.40 -1.15
N TYR A 59 4.55 1.39 -0.49
CA TYR A 59 4.22 2.81 -0.64
C TYR A 59 4.48 3.39 -2.04
N PHE A 60 5.19 2.67 -2.90
CA PHE A 60 5.28 3.00 -4.33
C PHE A 60 4.13 2.41 -5.16
N HIS A 61 3.40 1.41 -4.68
CA HIS A 61 2.51 0.62 -5.52
C HIS A 61 1.03 0.78 -5.17
N TYR A 62 0.68 0.82 -3.88
CA TYR A 62 -0.71 0.93 -3.45
C TYR A 62 -0.84 1.68 -2.12
N VAL A 63 -2.07 2.06 -1.78
CA VAL A 63 -2.37 2.62 -0.45
C VAL A 63 -2.65 1.46 0.50
N GLU A 64 -1.83 1.32 1.54
CA GLU A 64 -1.95 0.22 2.52
C GLU A 64 -3.28 0.22 3.29
N ASP A 65 -3.88 1.40 3.54
CA ASP A 65 -5.20 1.48 4.18
C ASP A 65 -6.27 1.80 3.13
N ALA A 66 -7.02 0.78 2.70
CA ALA A 66 -8.09 0.90 1.71
C ALA A 66 -9.19 1.92 2.11
N ARG A 67 -9.32 2.29 3.39
CA ARG A 67 -10.26 3.34 3.81
C ARG A 67 -9.77 4.75 3.47
N GLN A 68 -8.53 4.89 3.01
CA GLN A 68 -7.91 6.17 2.72
C GLN A 68 -7.71 6.36 1.21
N ARG A 69 -8.23 7.47 0.67
CA ARG A 69 -8.01 7.85 -0.74
C ARG A 69 -6.58 8.32 -1.03
N ARG A 70 -5.76 8.54 -0.01
CA ARG A 70 -4.39 9.06 -0.12
C ARG A 70 -3.50 8.35 0.89
N PRO A 71 -2.26 8.02 0.52
CA PRO A 71 -1.35 7.37 1.45
C PRO A 71 -0.96 8.30 2.59
N ARG A 72 -0.82 7.76 3.80
CA ARG A 72 -0.31 8.50 4.96
C ARG A 72 1.18 8.78 4.84
N VAL A 73 1.92 7.81 4.36
CA VAL A 73 3.36 7.86 4.14
C VAL A 73 3.59 7.83 2.64
N TYR A 74 4.42 8.72 2.11
CA TYR A 74 4.74 8.77 0.70
C TYR A 74 6.22 9.07 0.47
N PRO A 75 6.80 8.52 -0.62
CA PRO A 75 8.18 8.78 -0.98
C PRO A 75 8.35 10.20 -1.54
N VAL A 76 9.44 10.84 -1.16
CA VAL A 76 9.89 12.12 -1.72
C VAL A 76 11.33 12.00 -2.22
N ALA A 77 11.61 12.65 -3.35
CA ALA A 77 12.96 12.75 -3.88
C ALA A 77 13.83 13.69 -3.01
N PRO A 78 15.17 13.68 -3.16
CA PRO A 78 16.08 14.52 -2.38
C PRO A 78 15.82 16.03 -2.51
N ASP A 79 15.23 16.47 -3.62
CA ASP A 79 14.81 17.87 -3.85
C ASP A 79 13.48 18.22 -3.14
N GLY A 80 12.86 17.26 -2.46
CA GLY A 80 11.59 17.38 -1.76
C GLY A 80 10.35 17.15 -2.62
N ALA A 81 10.50 16.84 -3.92
CA ALA A 81 9.37 16.53 -4.79
C ALA A 81 8.74 15.18 -4.40
N ARG A 82 7.42 15.11 -4.40
CA ARG A 82 6.71 13.84 -4.15
C ARG A 82 6.86 12.92 -5.35
N LEU A 83 7.32 11.70 -5.10
CA LEU A 83 7.40 10.66 -6.12
C LEU A 83 6.00 10.05 -6.33
N PRO A 84 5.62 9.79 -7.60
CA PRO A 84 4.33 9.18 -7.91
C PRO A 84 4.32 7.71 -7.49
N MET A 85 3.11 7.19 -7.26
CA MET A 85 2.90 5.74 -7.23
C MET A 85 3.10 5.18 -8.64
N ARG A 86 3.77 4.03 -8.72
CA ARG A 86 4.00 3.24 -9.91
C ARG A 86 3.15 1.97 -9.82
N PRO A 87 2.25 1.71 -10.78
CA PRO A 87 1.52 0.45 -10.85
C PRO A 87 2.44 -0.78 -10.88
N ILE A 88 1.95 -1.91 -10.39
CA ILE A 88 2.59 -3.22 -10.60
C ILE A 88 2.07 -3.76 -11.93
N THR A 89 2.97 -3.91 -12.90
CA THR A 89 2.63 -4.49 -14.20
C THR A 89 2.68 -6.00 -14.13
N LEU A 90 1.98 -6.69 -15.04
CA LEU A 90 2.11 -8.14 -15.17
C LEU A 90 3.53 -8.54 -15.57
N ALA A 91 4.21 -7.71 -16.35
CA ALA A 91 5.61 -7.92 -16.72
C ALA A 91 6.55 -7.88 -15.50
N ASP A 92 6.32 -6.99 -14.54
CA ASP A 92 7.11 -6.94 -13.29
C ASP A 92 6.99 -8.26 -12.51
N LEU A 93 5.79 -8.83 -12.41
CA LEU A 93 5.54 -10.09 -11.71
C LEU A 93 6.15 -11.28 -12.46
N VAL A 94 6.02 -11.34 -13.79
CA VAL A 94 6.66 -12.38 -14.60
C VAL A 94 8.18 -12.32 -14.42
N ALA A 95 8.78 -11.14 -14.53
CA ALA A 95 10.21 -10.96 -14.35
C ALA A 95 10.67 -11.34 -12.94
N ALA A 96 9.88 -11.03 -11.91
CA ALA A 96 10.18 -11.40 -10.53
C ALA A 96 10.08 -12.92 -10.30
N ALA A 97 9.06 -13.57 -10.87
CA ALA A 97 8.88 -15.02 -10.84
C ALA A 97 10.03 -15.77 -11.56
N GLU A 98 10.43 -15.30 -12.74
CA GLU A 98 11.57 -15.88 -13.46
C GLU A 98 12.90 -15.67 -12.72
N ALA A 99 13.06 -14.54 -12.02
CA ALA A 99 14.27 -14.22 -11.27
C ALA A 99 14.30 -14.81 -9.84
N GLY A 100 13.18 -15.33 -9.34
CA GLY A 100 12.99 -15.77 -7.95
C GLY A 100 13.07 -14.64 -6.91
N ARG A 101 13.01 -13.38 -7.34
CA ARG A 101 13.08 -12.20 -6.45
C ARG A 101 12.50 -10.97 -7.11
N TRP A 102 12.06 -9.99 -6.33
CA TRP A 102 11.66 -8.69 -6.82
C TRP A 102 12.85 -7.97 -7.49
N THR A 103 12.67 -7.55 -8.74
CA THR A 103 13.76 -7.01 -9.58
C THR A 103 13.71 -5.50 -9.75
N LEU A 104 12.63 -4.84 -9.31
CA LEU A 104 12.46 -3.41 -9.50
C LEU A 104 13.38 -2.61 -8.57
N SER A 105 14.14 -1.68 -9.14
CA SER A 105 14.89 -0.68 -8.38
C SER A 105 14.10 0.60 -8.22
N TYR A 106 14.16 1.20 -7.04
CA TYR A 106 13.49 2.47 -6.73
C TYR A 106 14.49 3.63 -6.74
N PRO A 107 14.07 4.84 -7.15
CA PRO A 107 14.92 6.02 -7.07
C PRO A 107 15.28 6.35 -5.61
N PRO A 108 16.38 7.07 -5.35
CA PRO A 108 16.68 7.59 -4.01
C PRO A 108 15.50 8.40 -3.47
N HIS A 109 15.08 8.10 -2.25
CA HIS A 109 13.93 8.76 -1.65
C HIS A 109 14.00 8.77 -0.11
N GLU A 110 13.23 9.68 0.48
CA GLU A 110 12.90 9.69 1.90
C GLU A 110 11.39 9.48 2.07
N LEU A 111 10.97 9.04 3.26
CA LEU A 111 9.55 8.89 3.59
C LEU A 111 9.04 10.13 4.32
N ARG A 112 7.92 10.69 3.86
CA ARG A 112 7.21 11.77 4.55
C ARG A 112 5.81 11.36 4.94
N GLU A 113 5.41 11.79 6.13
CA GLU A 113 4.04 11.67 6.60
C GLU A 113 3.18 12.86 6.17
N ALA A 114 1.94 12.59 5.75
CA ALA A 114 0.95 13.60 5.46
C ALA A 114 0.62 14.44 6.73
N ILE A 115 0.62 15.76 6.58
CA ILE A 115 0.34 16.71 7.69
C ILE A 115 -1.02 16.41 8.34
N GLY A 116 -2.03 16.01 7.55
CA GLY A 116 -3.35 15.62 8.07
C GLY A 116 -3.32 14.43 9.04
N ALA A 117 -2.37 13.49 8.88
CA ALA A 117 -2.20 12.39 9.83
C ALA A 117 -1.68 12.88 11.18
N LYS A 118 -0.77 13.87 11.18
CA LYS A 118 -0.25 14.50 12.41
C LYS A 118 -1.34 15.26 13.15
N ILE A 119 -2.17 16.04 12.45
CA ILE A 119 -3.25 16.83 13.06
C ILE A 119 -4.28 15.94 13.75
N LYS A 120 -4.70 14.84 13.11
CA LYS A 120 -5.66 13.89 13.72
C LYS A 120 -5.16 13.35 15.06
N ARG A 121 -3.87 13.04 15.16
CA ARG A 121 -3.25 12.55 16.41
C ARG A 121 -3.35 13.58 17.53
N TRP A 122 -3.05 14.85 17.23
CA TRP A 122 -3.14 15.94 18.21
C TRP A 122 -4.56 16.25 18.64
N LEU A 123 -5.55 16.14 17.74
CA LEU A 123 -6.96 16.31 18.09
C LEU A 123 -7.45 15.25 19.09
N VAL A 124 -7.04 13.98 18.91
CA VAL A 124 -7.39 12.90 19.84
C VAL A 124 -6.78 13.16 21.22
N VAL A 125 -5.50 13.52 21.27
CA VAL A 125 -4.81 13.87 22.54
C VAL A 125 -5.49 15.07 23.21
N GLY A 126 -5.77 16.13 22.46
CA GLY A 126 -6.46 17.31 22.96
C GLY A 126 -7.85 17.00 23.51
N PHE A 127 -8.61 16.11 22.85
CA PHE A 127 -9.91 15.65 23.32
C PHE A 127 -9.81 14.93 24.68
N PHE A 128 -8.89 13.98 24.83
CA PHE A 128 -8.70 13.28 26.12
C PHE A 128 -8.26 14.23 27.24
N LEU A 129 -7.40 15.20 26.94
CA LEU A 129 -7.00 16.22 27.91
C LEU A 129 -8.20 17.10 28.33
N ALA A 130 -9.04 17.52 27.38
CA ALA A 130 -10.25 18.29 27.68
C ALA A 130 -11.24 17.49 28.55
N VAL A 131 -11.46 16.20 28.23
CA VAL A 131 -12.30 15.31 29.04
C VAL A 131 -11.74 15.13 30.45
N LEU A 132 -10.41 14.94 30.58
CA LEU A 132 -9.75 14.83 31.88
C LEU A 132 -9.91 16.13 32.70
N LEU A 133 -9.69 17.29 32.08
CA LEU A 133 -9.87 18.59 32.73
C LEU A 133 -11.31 18.80 33.20
N LEU A 134 -12.30 18.49 32.37
CA LEU A 134 -13.72 18.54 32.75
C LEU A 134 -14.05 17.58 33.90
N TRP A 135 -13.49 16.36 33.87
CA TRP A 135 -13.67 15.40 34.96
C TRP A 135 -13.06 15.87 36.27
N THR A 136 -11.84 16.40 36.25
CA THR A 136 -11.20 16.97 37.45
C THR A 136 -11.96 18.19 37.98
N TRP A 137 -12.43 19.07 37.10
CA TRP A 137 -13.25 20.23 37.49
C TRP A 137 -14.55 19.81 38.19
N THR A 138 -15.28 18.85 37.63
CA THR A 138 -16.53 18.35 38.22
C THR A 138 -16.34 17.61 39.55
N ARG A 139 -15.14 17.09 39.82
CA ARG A 139 -14.75 16.46 41.09
C ARG A 139 -14.33 17.47 42.16
N VAL A 140 -13.69 18.57 41.75
CA VAL A 140 -13.22 19.64 42.66
C VAL A 140 -14.32 20.66 42.98
N ALA A 141 -15.26 20.87 42.06
CA ALA A 141 -16.38 21.81 42.21
C ALA A 141 -17.61 21.21 42.93
N ARG A 142 -17.51 19.99 43.48
CA ARG A 142 -18.49 19.36 44.38
C ARG A 142 -17.93 19.34 45.79
#